data_AF-A0A1G1JXK2-F1
#
_entry.id   AF-A0A1G1JXK2-F1
#
_cell.length_a   1.000
_cell.length_b   1.000
_cell.length_c   1.000
_cell.angle_alpha   90.00
_cell.angle_beta   90.00
_cell.angle_gamma   90.00
#
_symmetry.space_group_name_H-M   'P 1'
#
loop_
_entity.id
_entity.type
_entity.pdbx_description
1 polymer ?
#
loop_
_entity_poly.entity_id
_entity_poly.type
_entity_poly.pdbx_seq_one_letter_code
_entity_poly.pdbx_strand_id
1 'polypeptide(L)'
;MLIKEKDKKKHMIKMKRNKRGFTLGEMVTTVAIIGTLTAVSVPNYMRVRMQVNMEMVKQHLKTIGTHMNDLYNRNKQFPQNINQLGSSGEEVAITASLFGINRREYTTDGYTTGPNLTTFQLRTCPQAGRWGIAGDRCFTLTPLGIGEDSGNGAAAFGVGASWGNSVPVAVSYGRTTSGKYFLGNSANPTNAERIEFMVAQFEVSALWLNYNSDFKIQNTLDGPALSFIDFKESTGNFKLFEPLLPSVIEALKAKGIYLTIKERPVADSVTTYLAVQEALGRPENRYMNPSYYSSYYSQAFEFSFQMAQPAKNIAEVEARTASAEQFSNQILSKYYSKSGK
;
A
#
# COMPACT_ATOMS: atom_id res chain seq x y z
N MET A 1 60.27 52.93 -63.21
CA MET A 1 58.85 53.25 -62.98
C MET A 1 58.54 52.98 -61.52
N LEU A 2 58.45 54.03 -60.71
CA LEU A 2 58.15 53.98 -59.27
C LEU A 2 56.64 53.90 -59.06
N ILE A 3 56.13 52.85 -58.40
CA ILE A 3 54.88 52.96 -57.65
C ILE A 3 55.04 52.27 -56.30
N LYS A 4 54.81 53.10 -55.28
CA LYS A 4 54.94 52.91 -53.83
C LYS A 4 54.08 51.78 -53.29
N GLU A 5 54.68 51.06 -52.35
CA GLU A 5 54.05 50.27 -51.30
C GLU A 5 53.02 51.13 -50.54
N LYS A 6 51.73 50.87 -50.75
CA LYS A 6 50.64 51.53 -50.03
C LYS A 6 50.11 50.60 -48.94
N ASP A 7 50.50 50.94 -47.71
CA ASP A 7 49.80 50.71 -46.44
C ASP A 7 48.50 49.88 -46.54
N LYS A 8 48.63 48.55 -46.38
CA LYS A 8 47.52 47.72 -45.90
C LYS A 8 47.40 47.89 -44.38
N LYS A 9 46.94 49.07 -43.93
CA LYS A 9 46.36 49.22 -42.59
C LYS A 9 45.03 48.46 -42.56
N LYS A 10 45.15 47.16 -42.29
CA LYS A 10 44.06 46.25 -41.99
C LYS A 10 43.34 46.81 -40.76
N HIS A 11 42.20 47.47 -40.97
CA HIS A 11 41.28 47.85 -39.90
C HIS A 11 40.78 46.56 -39.22
N MET A 12 41.55 46.12 -38.23
CA MET A 12 41.18 45.03 -37.34
C MET A 12 40.10 45.58 -36.42
N ILE A 13 38.83 45.36 -36.79
CA ILE A 13 37.68 45.58 -35.93
C ILE A 13 37.86 44.63 -34.74
N LYS A 14 38.45 45.15 -33.65
CA LYS A 14 38.50 44.47 -32.36
C LYS A 14 37.06 44.34 -31.86
N MET A 15 36.46 43.17 -32.07
CA MET A 15 35.25 42.78 -31.35
C MET A 15 35.61 42.77 -29.85
N LYS A 16 35.26 43.85 -29.14
CA LYS A 16 35.28 43.89 -27.67
C LYS A 16 34.30 42.81 -27.20
N ARG A 17 34.79 41.60 -26.90
CA ARG A 17 34.04 40.59 -26.17
C ARG A 17 33.67 41.21 -24.82
N ASN A 18 32.44 41.65 -24.70
CA ASN A 18 31.87 42.19 -23.47
C ASN A 18 31.69 41.01 -22.51
N LYS A 19 32.77 40.60 -21.84
CA LYS A 19 32.76 39.58 -20.79
C LYS A 19 32.09 40.17 -19.54
N ARG A 20 30.77 40.34 -19.58
CA ARG A 20 29.98 40.51 -18.36
C ARG A 20 29.85 39.11 -17.73
N GLY A 21 30.68 38.83 -16.73
CA GLY A 21 30.52 37.65 -15.90
C GLY A 21 29.32 37.83 -14.97
N PHE A 22 28.62 36.74 -14.64
CA PHE A 22 27.62 36.75 -13.59
C PHE A 22 28.28 37.14 -12.26
N THR A 23 27.66 38.06 -11.54
CA THR A 23 28.13 38.44 -10.20
C THR A 23 27.82 37.31 -9.21
N LEU A 24 28.59 37.22 -8.13
CA LEU A 24 28.36 36.24 -7.07
C LEU A 24 26.93 36.36 -6.50
N GLY A 25 26.43 37.59 -6.37
CA GLY A 25 25.07 37.87 -5.89
C GLY A 25 23.97 37.37 -6.83
N GLU A 26 24.14 37.54 -8.15
CA GLU A 26 23.18 37.04 -9.14
C GLU A 26 23.10 35.50 -9.14
N MET A 27 24.22 34.82 -8.94
CA MET A 27 24.20 33.36 -8.82
C MET A 27 23.52 32.90 -7.54
N VAL A 28 23.73 33.57 -6.40
CA VAL A 28 23.09 33.20 -5.12
C VAL A 28 21.57 33.36 -5.18
N THR A 29 21.06 34.49 -5.68
CA THR A 29 19.61 34.71 -5.78
C THR A 29 18.96 33.76 -6.77
N THR A 30 19.62 33.50 -7.91
CA THR A 30 19.11 32.54 -8.91
C THR A 30 19.01 31.12 -8.34
N VAL A 31 20.05 30.63 -7.66
CA VAL A 31 20.03 29.30 -7.03
C VAL A 31 19.00 29.24 -5.91
N ALA A 32 18.81 30.32 -5.13
CA ALA A 32 17.79 30.37 -4.09
C ALA A 32 16.36 30.27 -4.67
N ILE A 33 16.06 30.99 -5.76
CA ILE A 33 14.76 30.94 -6.42
C ILE A 33 14.53 29.57 -7.06
N ILE A 34 15.49 29.05 -7.82
CA ILE A 34 15.39 27.70 -8.43
C ILE A 34 15.26 26.63 -7.36
N GLY A 35 16.00 26.72 -6.25
CA GLY A 35 15.91 25.78 -5.13
C GLY A 35 14.53 25.77 -4.49
N THR A 36 13.94 26.95 -4.28
CA THR A 36 12.58 27.08 -3.72
C THR A 36 11.53 26.51 -4.67
N LEU A 37 11.63 26.81 -5.98
CA LEU A 37 10.72 26.24 -6.99
C LEU A 37 10.84 24.72 -7.05
N THR A 38 12.07 24.19 -7.08
CA THR A 38 12.34 22.75 -7.16
C THR A 38 11.81 22.01 -5.93
N ALA A 39 11.97 22.58 -4.72
CA ALA A 39 11.51 21.97 -3.48
C ALA A 39 9.99 21.74 -3.46
N VAL A 40 9.19 22.64 -4.04
CA VAL A 40 7.73 22.48 -4.13
C VAL A 40 7.33 21.65 -5.34
N SER A 41 7.98 21.84 -6.49
CA SER A 41 7.59 21.21 -7.75
C SER A 41 7.92 19.72 -7.83
N VAL A 42 9.03 19.26 -7.26
CA VAL A 42 9.44 17.84 -7.32
C VAL A 42 8.43 16.88 -6.69
N PRO A 43 7.98 17.06 -5.42
CA PRO A 43 7.02 16.14 -4.82
C PRO A 43 5.67 16.13 -5.57
N ASN A 44 5.24 17.29 -6.07
CA ASN A 44 4.02 17.38 -6.86
C ASN A 44 4.14 16.66 -8.21
N TYR A 45 5.27 16.85 -8.91
CA TYR A 45 5.56 16.16 -10.17
C TYR A 45 5.53 14.64 -10.01
N MET A 46 6.09 14.11 -8.93
CA MET A 46 6.08 12.67 -8.66
C MET A 46 4.65 12.13 -8.47
N ARG A 47 3.79 12.85 -7.74
CA ARG A 47 2.37 12.49 -7.57
C ARG A 47 1.60 12.51 -8.90
N VAL A 48 1.77 13.58 -9.68
CA VAL A 48 1.10 13.71 -10.99
C VAL A 48 1.56 12.60 -11.94
N ARG A 49 2.87 12.31 -11.99
CA ARG A 49 3.41 11.24 -12.82
C ARG A 49 2.80 9.88 -12.45
N MET A 50 2.66 9.60 -11.15
CA MET A 50 2.02 8.37 -10.67
C MET A 50 0.56 8.28 -11.13
N GLN A 51 -0.23 9.34 -10.99
CA GLN A 51 -1.62 9.38 -11.44
C GLN A 51 -1.74 9.18 -12.96
N VAL A 52 -0.88 9.83 -13.74
CA VAL A 52 -0.84 9.65 -15.21
C VAL A 52 -0.50 8.21 -15.57
N ASN A 53 0.46 7.59 -14.90
CA ASN A 53 0.79 6.19 -15.14
C ASN A 53 -0.43 5.28 -14.91
N MET A 54 -1.13 5.47 -13.78
CA MET A 54 -2.33 4.70 -13.45
C MET A 54 -3.45 4.84 -14.48
N GLU A 55 -3.75 6.06 -14.91
CA GLU A 55 -4.79 6.31 -15.93
C GLU A 55 -4.42 5.69 -17.29
N MET A 56 -3.14 5.75 -17.66
CA MET A 56 -2.68 5.10 -18.89
C MET A 56 -2.71 3.57 -18.79
N VAL A 57 -2.42 2.99 -17.62
CA VAL A 57 -2.59 1.54 -17.39
C VAL A 57 -4.06 1.16 -17.56
N LYS A 58 -5.00 1.91 -16.98
CA LYS A 58 -6.45 1.70 -17.21
C LYS A 58 -6.81 1.79 -18.69
N GLN A 59 -6.25 2.74 -19.43
CA GLN A 59 -6.50 2.86 -20.87
C GLN A 59 -6.05 1.60 -21.62
N HIS A 60 -4.86 1.08 -21.33
CA HIS A 60 -4.39 -0.18 -21.91
C HIS A 60 -5.27 -1.37 -21.51
N LEU A 61 -5.72 -1.45 -20.26
CA LEU A 61 -6.66 -2.48 -19.82
C LEU A 61 -8.01 -2.40 -20.54
N LYS A 62 -8.50 -1.19 -20.84
CA LYS A 62 -9.73 -1.03 -21.65
C LYS A 62 -9.53 -1.62 -23.04
N THR A 63 -8.41 -1.29 -23.70
CA THR A 63 -8.06 -1.85 -25.01
C THR A 63 -7.96 -3.38 -24.96
N ILE A 64 -7.31 -3.94 -23.95
CA ILE A 64 -7.24 -5.40 -23.75
C ILE A 64 -8.65 -5.97 -23.57
N GLY A 65 -9.48 -5.39 -22.72
CA GLY A 65 -10.84 -5.87 -22.44
C GLY A 65 -11.72 -5.91 -23.69
N THR A 66 -11.67 -4.87 -24.52
CA THR A 66 -12.39 -4.84 -25.80
C THR A 66 -11.95 -5.99 -26.72
N HIS A 67 -10.65 -6.12 -26.96
CA HIS A 67 -10.13 -7.14 -27.87
C HIS A 67 -10.27 -8.57 -27.33
N MET A 68 -10.23 -8.75 -26.01
CA MET A 68 -10.51 -10.04 -25.36
C MET A 68 -11.96 -10.46 -25.57
N ASN A 69 -12.92 -9.53 -25.46
CA ASN A 69 -14.33 -9.80 -25.76
C ASN A 69 -14.52 -10.13 -27.25
N ASP A 70 -13.81 -9.47 -28.16
CA ASP A 70 -13.84 -9.79 -29.59
C ASP A 70 -13.27 -11.18 -29.90
N LEU A 71 -12.20 -11.59 -29.22
CA LEU A 71 -11.66 -12.95 -29.31
C LEU A 71 -12.66 -13.99 -28.79
N TYR A 72 -13.30 -13.72 -27.64
CA TYR A 72 -14.32 -14.61 -27.09
C TYR A 72 -15.53 -14.74 -28.02
N ASN A 73 -15.98 -13.64 -28.63
CA ASN A 73 -17.11 -13.68 -29.56
C ASN A 73 -16.84 -14.57 -30.79
N ARG A 74 -15.59 -14.62 -31.26
CA ARG A 74 -15.15 -15.43 -32.41
C ARG A 74 -14.87 -16.89 -32.03
N ASN A 75 -14.08 -17.11 -30.99
CA ASN A 75 -13.56 -18.44 -30.66
C ASN A 75 -14.38 -19.16 -29.57
N LYS A 76 -15.33 -18.46 -28.93
CA LYS A 76 -16.09 -18.90 -27.75
C LYS A 76 -15.22 -19.29 -26.55
N GLN A 77 -13.95 -18.89 -26.57
CA GLN A 77 -12.95 -19.17 -25.57
C GLN A 77 -11.96 -18.00 -25.48
N PHE A 78 -11.57 -17.66 -24.26
CA PHE A 78 -10.44 -16.76 -24.00
C PHE A 78 -9.11 -17.48 -24.22
N PRO A 79 -8.03 -16.77 -24.58
CA PRO A 79 -6.72 -17.37 -24.76
C PRO A 79 -6.23 -18.02 -23.46
N GLN A 80 -5.61 -19.19 -23.55
CA GLN A 80 -5.04 -19.86 -22.37
C GLN A 80 -3.84 -19.08 -21.80
N ASN A 81 -3.09 -18.39 -22.65
CA ASN A 81 -1.95 -17.56 -22.25
C ASN A 81 -1.99 -16.22 -22.98
N ILE A 82 -2.15 -15.13 -22.23
CA ILE A 82 -2.21 -13.78 -22.80
C ILE A 82 -0.85 -13.27 -23.30
N ASN A 83 0.26 -13.91 -22.90
CA ASN A 83 1.61 -13.57 -23.34
C ASN A 83 2.05 -14.36 -24.59
N GLN A 84 1.23 -15.30 -25.05
CA GLN A 84 1.50 -16.15 -26.22
C GLN A 84 0.28 -16.13 -27.16
N LEU A 85 -0.01 -14.94 -27.69
CA LEU A 85 -1.10 -14.74 -28.64
C LEU A 85 -0.60 -14.89 -30.09
N GLY A 86 -1.52 -15.19 -31.00
CA GLY A 86 -1.24 -15.24 -32.43
C GLY A 86 -1.01 -13.86 -33.06
N SER A 87 -1.15 -13.81 -34.38
CA SER A 87 -0.87 -12.60 -35.18
C SER A 87 -2.14 -11.91 -35.70
N SER A 88 -3.31 -12.21 -35.15
CA SER A 88 -4.54 -11.49 -35.50
C SER A 88 -4.48 -10.03 -35.02
N GLY A 89 -5.26 -9.13 -35.64
CA GLY A 89 -5.23 -7.71 -35.30
C GLY A 89 -5.55 -7.43 -33.82
N GLU A 90 -6.48 -8.19 -33.25
CA GLU A 90 -6.89 -8.06 -31.84
C GLU A 90 -5.81 -8.59 -30.89
N GLU A 91 -5.16 -9.70 -31.24
CA GLU A 91 -4.05 -10.27 -30.48
C GLU A 91 -2.85 -9.31 -30.45
N VAL A 92 -2.50 -8.70 -31.59
CA VAL A 92 -1.45 -7.69 -31.69
C VAL A 92 -1.77 -6.47 -30.80
N ALA A 93 -3.02 -6.02 -30.77
CA ALA A 93 -3.45 -4.90 -29.93
C ALA A 93 -3.38 -5.22 -28.43
N ILE A 94 -3.70 -6.46 -28.04
CA ILE A 94 -3.52 -6.95 -26.67
C ILE A 94 -2.04 -6.96 -26.30
N THR A 95 -1.18 -7.55 -27.14
CA THR A 95 0.28 -7.60 -26.89
C THR A 95 0.89 -6.21 -26.77
N ALA A 96 0.51 -5.28 -27.64
CA ALA A 96 0.98 -3.89 -27.57
C ALA A 96 0.53 -3.20 -26.28
N SER A 97 -0.69 -3.48 -25.83
CA SER A 97 -1.22 -2.93 -24.57
C SER A 97 -0.53 -3.50 -23.34
N LEU A 98 -0.23 -4.81 -23.34
CA LEU A 98 0.58 -5.44 -22.29
C LEU A 98 1.98 -4.83 -22.23
N PHE A 99 2.63 -4.60 -23.36
CA PHE A 99 3.91 -3.89 -23.41
C PHE A 99 3.80 -2.46 -22.85
N GLY A 100 2.71 -1.75 -23.19
CA GLY A 100 2.42 -0.42 -22.65
C GLY A 100 2.24 -0.40 -21.13
N ILE A 101 1.64 -1.45 -20.56
CA ILE A 101 1.53 -1.63 -19.10
C ILE A 101 2.92 -1.89 -18.50
N ASN A 102 3.69 -2.81 -19.06
CA ASN A 102 5.03 -3.15 -18.58
C ASN A 102 5.99 -1.94 -18.57
N ARG A 103 5.96 -1.10 -19.62
CA ARG A 103 6.76 0.12 -19.72
C ARG A 103 6.43 1.17 -18.64
N ARG A 104 5.26 1.07 -18.02
CA ARG A 104 4.85 1.89 -16.88
C ARG A 104 5.20 1.26 -15.54
N GLU A 105 6.06 0.25 -15.55
CA GLU A 105 6.54 -0.45 -14.36
C GLU A 105 5.40 -1.18 -13.61
N TYR A 106 4.42 -1.67 -14.36
CA TYR A 106 3.35 -2.55 -13.90
C TYR A 106 3.56 -3.99 -14.37
N THR A 107 3.00 -4.96 -13.64
CA THR A 107 3.09 -6.39 -13.94
C THR A 107 2.11 -6.81 -15.02
N THR A 108 2.41 -7.88 -15.76
CA THR A 108 1.57 -8.39 -16.87
C THR A 108 1.37 -9.91 -16.79
N ASP A 109 1.83 -10.53 -15.71
CA ASP A 109 1.85 -11.96 -15.45
C ASP A 109 0.63 -12.46 -14.66
N GLY A 110 -0.16 -11.56 -14.07
CA GLY A 110 -1.37 -11.89 -13.30
C GLY A 110 -2.59 -12.32 -14.13
N TYR A 111 -2.37 -12.99 -15.26
CA TYR A 111 -3.43 -13.50 -16.13
C TYR A 111 -3.87 -14.90 -15.71
N THR A 112 -5.17 -15.09 -15.51
CA THR A 112 -5.78 -16.38 -15.20
C THR A 112 -7.10 -16.55 -15.97
N THR A 113 -7.52 -17.80 -16.14
CA THR A 113 -8.76 -18.16 -16.83
C THR A 113 -9.61 -19.08 -15.97
N GLY A 114 -10.93 -18.94 -16.07
CA GLY A 114 -11.87 -19.86 -15.43
C GLY A 114 -12.03 -21.18 -16.18
N PRO A 115 -12.89 -22.09 -15.66
CA PRO A 115 -13.21 -23.36 -16.31
C PRO A 115 -13.66 -23.15 -17.77
N ASN A 116 -13.20 -24.04 -18.65
CA ASN A 116 -13.51 -24.02 -20.09
C ASN A 116 -13.11 -22.73 -20.82
N LEU A 117 -12.23 -21.89 -20.24
CA LEU A 117 -11.79 -20.63 -20.83
C LEU A 117 -12.94 -19.64 -21.12
N THR A 118 -14.02 -19.71 -20.32
CA THR A 118 -15.23 -18.89 -20.50
C THR A 118 -15.20 -17.57 -19.74
N THR A 119 -14.22 -17.41 -18.86
CA THR A 119 -13.94 -16.17 -18.12
C THR A 119 -12.43 -15.98 -18.07
N PHE A 120 -12.00 -14.72 -17.92
CA PHE A 120 -10.60 -14.39 -17.66
C PHE A 120 -10.49 -13.34 -16.58
N GLN A 121 -9.31 -13.27 -15.99
CA GLN A 121 -8.90 -12.20 -15.11
C GLN A 121 -7.48 -11.79 -15.47
N LEU A 122 -7.25 -10.50 -15.70
CA LEU A 122 -5.90 -9.95 -15.82
C LEU A 122 -5.70 -8.97 -14.67
N ARG A 123 -4.82 -9.35 -13.74
CA ARG A 123 -4.41 -8.50 -12.62
C ARG A 123 -3.05 -7.89 -12.91
N THR A 124 -2.96 -6.58 -12.78
CA THR A 124 -1.72 -5.80 -12.98
C THR A 124 -1.46 -4.91 -11.78
N CYS A 125 -0.24 -4.93 -11.27
CA CYS A 125 0.20 -4.20 -10.08
C CYS A 125 1.51 -3.47 -10.36
N PRO A 126 1.87 -2.41 -9.62
CA PRO A 126 3.24 -1.91 -9.62
C PRO A 126 4.24 -3.04 -9.39
N GLN A 127 5.30 -3.08 -10.20
CA GLN A 127 6.38 -4.06 -10.08
C GLN A 127 7.09 -3.96 -8.71
N ALA A 128 7.80 -5.02 -8.32
CA ALA A 128 8.56 -5.03 -7.07
C ALA A 128 9.49 -3.80 -6.96
N GLY A 129 9.40 -3.09 -5.84
CA GLY A 129 10.15 -1.85 -5.60
C GLY A 129 9.63 -0.60 -6.33
N ARG A 130 8.51 -0.67 -7.06
CA ARG A 130 7.93 0.45 -7.82
C ARG A 130 6.64 1.02 -7.22
N TRP A 131 6.23 0.51 -6.06
CA TRP A 131 5.13 1.03 -5.26
C TRP A 131 5.40 2.47 -4.80
N GLY A 132 4.41 3.35 -4.96
CA GLY A 132 4.55 4.79 -4.65
C GLY A 132 5.41 5.58 -5.64
N ILE A 133 5.94 4.93 -6.68
CA ILE A 133 6.72 5.54 -7.77
C ILE A 133 5.96 5.42 -9.10
N ALA A 134 5.60 4.19 -9.46
CA ALA A 134 4.84 3.88 -10.66
C ALA A 134 3.33 4.03 -10.42
N GLY A 135 2.86 3.59 -9.25
CA GLY A 135 1.46 3.57 -8.84
C GLY A 135 1.31 3.16 -7.39
N ASP A 136 0.10 3.36 -6.85
CA ASP A 136 -0.27 3.01 -5.47
C ASP A 136 -1.32 1.88 -5.39
N ARG A 137 -1.79 1.37 -6.53
CA ARG A 137 -2.83 0.34 -6.62
C ARG A 137 -2.64 -0.57 -7.83
N CYS A 138 -3.18 -1.77 -7.70
CA CYS A 138 -3.40 -2.73 -8.76
C CYS A 138 -4.73 -2.47 -9.48
N PHE A 139 -4.85 -3.06 -10.67
CA PHE A 139 -6.07 -3.08 -11.45
C PHE A 139 -6.37 -4.53 -11.84
N THR A 140 -7.65 -4.88 -11.85
CA THR A 140 -8.12 -6.19 -12.27
C THR A 140 -9.10 -6.01 -13.40
N LEU A 141 -8.78 -6.56 -14.56
CA LEU A 141 -9.66 -6.61 -15.71
C LEU A 141 -10.37 -7.96 -15.76
N THR A 142 -11.68 -7.93 -15.93
CA THR A 142 -12.55 -9.09 -16.19
C THR A 142 -13.42 -8.80 -17.41
N PRO A 143 -14.17 -9.77 -17.95
CA PRO A 143 -15.15 -9.50 -19.02
C PRO A 143 -16.18 -8.42 -18.67
N LEU A 144 -16.43 -8.20 -17.37
CA LEU A 144 -17.41 -7.23 -16.86
C LEU A 144 -16.83 -5.80 -16.73
N GLY A 145 -15.51 -5.64 -16.80
CA GLY A 145 -14.86 -4.34 -16.69
C GLY A 145 -13.61 -4.35 -15.81
N ILE A 146 -13.17 -3.14 -15.45
CA ILE A 146 -11.96 -2.89 -14.66
C ILE A 146 -12.35 -2.58 -13.22
N GLY A 147 -11.84 -3.37 -12.29
CA GLY A 147 -11.83 -3.07 -10.86
C GLY A 147 -10.48 -2.50 -10.42
N GLU A 148 -10.51 -1.62 -9.42
CA GLU A 148 -9.31 -1.15 -8.73
C GLU A 148 -9.10 -1.97 -7.45
N ASP A 149 -7.87 -2.37 -7.20
CA ASP A 149 -7.48 -3.17 -6.05
C ASP A 149 -6.21 -2.57 -5.43
N SER A 150 -6.24 -2.18 -4.16
CA SER A 150 -5.06 -1.70 -3.45
C SER A 150 -4.18 -2.87 -2.99
N GLY A 151 -3.33 -3.36 -3.90
CA GLY A 151 -2.25 -4.28 -3.53
C GLY A 151 -2.64 -5.75 -3.42
N ASN A 152 -1.62 -6.62 -3.42
CA ASN A 152 -1.66 -8.10 -3.53
C ASN A 152 -2.56 -8.89 -2.58
N GLY A 153 -3.34 -8.27 -1.69
CA GLY A 153 -4.19 -8.99 -0.74
C GLY A 153 -5.52 -9.51 -1.28
N ALA A 154 -6.06 -9.01 -2.39
CA ALA A 154 -7.46 -9.31 -2.77
C ALA A 154 -7.74 -10.74 -3.27
N ALA A 155 -6.73 -11.43 -3.81
CA ALA A 155 -6.90 -12.83 -4.23
C ALA A 155 -7.03 -13.79 -3.01
N ALA A 156 -6.47 -13.39 -1.86
CA ALA A 156 -6.45 -14.18 -0.63
C ALA A 156 -7.83 -14.36 0.04
N PHE A 157 -8.75 -13.40 -0.16
CA PHE A 157 -10.02 -13.34 0.58
C PHE A 157 -11.23 -13.82 -0.22
N GLY A 158 -11.03 -14.38 -1.40
CA GLY A 158 -12.12 -14.83 -2.27
C GLY A 158 -12.99 -13.67 -2.75
N VAL A 159 -12.80 -13.29 -4.02
CA VAL A 159 -13.61 -12.33 -4.78
C VAL A 159 -13.46 -10.86 -4.34
N GLY A 160 -12.77 -10.06 -5.17
CA GLY A 160 -13.01 -8.61 -5.29
C GLY A 160 -12.82 -7.74 -4.04
N ALA A 161 -12.10 -8.20 -3.01
CA ALA A 161 -11.89 -7.42 -1.80
C ALA A 161 -10.99 -6.21 -2.06
N SER A 162 -11.57 -5.04 -2.35
CA SER A 162 -10.80 -3.79 -2.37
C SER A 162 -10.29 -3.50 -0.94
N TRP A 163 -8.98 -3.33 -0.80
CA TRP A 163 -8.36 -2.88 0.46
C TRP A 163 -8.55 -1.38 0.70
N GLY A 164 -9.26 -0.69 -0.21
CA GLY A 164 -9.45 0.76 -0.14
C GLY A 164 -8.10 1.48 -0.23
N ASN A 165 -7.75 2.30 0.75
CA ASN A 165 -6.43 2.93 0.85
C ASN A 165 -5.54 2.21 1.89
N SER A 166 -5.93 1.01 2.34
CA SER A 166 -5.21 0.28 3.37
C SER A 166 -4.16 -0.66 2.77
N VAL A 167 -3.00 -0.71 3.40
CA VAL A 167 -1.89 -1.61 3.08
C VAL A 167 -1.71 -2.55 4.27
N PRO A 168 -2.09 -3.84 4.13
CA PRO A 168 -1.76 -4.81 5.15
C PRO A 168 -0.23 -4.91 5.25
N VAL A 169 0.30 -4.94 6.47
CA VAL A 169 1.74 -5.15 6.73
C VAL A 169 2.01 -6.25 7.76
N ALA A 170 0.95 -6.80 8.37
CA ALA A 170 1.05 -7.88 9.33
C ALA A 170 -0.23 -8.71 9.42
N VAL A 171 -0.07 -9.91 9.99
CA VAL A 171 -1.17 -10.84 10.28
C VAL A 171 -1.04 -11.36 11.71
N SER A 172 -2.18 -11.55 12.36
CA SER A 172 -2.33 -11.98 13.74
C SER A 172 -3.42 -13.06 13.85
N TYR A 173 -3.29 -13.90 14.88
CA TYR A 173 -4.25 -14.94 15.21
C TYR A 173 -4.85 -14.68 16.59
N GLY A 174 -6.14 -14.35 16.62
CA GLY A 174 -6.89 -14.24 17.86
C GLY A 174 -6.36 -13.21 18.86
N ARG A 175 -5.46 -12.28 18.49
CA ARG A 175 -4.95 -11.27 19.45
C ARG A 175 -6.07 -10.39 19.95
N THR A 176 -7.00 -9.98 19.07
CA THR A 176 -8.08 -9.06 19.42
C THR A 176 -9.40 -9.77 19.75
N THR A 177 -9.66 -10.94 19.17
CA THR A 177 -10.93 -11.64 19.38
C THR A 177 -10.90 -12.65 20.53
N SER A 178 -9.72 -13.10 20.96
CA SER A 178 -9.60 -13.86 22.20
C SER A 178 -9.64 -12.85 23.34
N GLY A 179 -10.78 -12.77 24.03
CA GLY A 179 -10.92 -11.97 25.27
C GLY A 179 -9.82 -12.26 26.30
N LYS A 180 -9.03 -13.32 26.14
CA LYS A 180 -7.84 -13.65 26.94
C LYS A 180 -6.73 -12.60 26.89
N TYR A 181 -6.50 -11.93 25.76
CA TYR A 181 -5.43 -10.91 25.63
C TYR A 181 -5.81 -9.55 26.22
N PHE A 182 -7.10 -9.18 26.15
CA PHE A 182 -7.60 -7.87 26.59
C PHE A 182 -8.31 -7.90 27.95
N LEU A 183 -8.80 -9.06 28.39
CA LEU A 183 -9.68 -9.17 29.57
C LEU A 183 -9.25 -10.23 30.58
N GLY A 184 -8.31 -11.14 30.25
CA GLY A 184 -7.90 -12.24 31.14
C GLY A 184 -9.07 -13.16 31.54
N ASN A 185 -8.77 -14.30 32.18
CA ASN A 185 -9.80 -15.31 32.47
C ASN A 185 -10.47 -15.19 33.85
N SER A 186 -10.12 -14.22 34.70
CA SER A 186 -10.81 -14.02 35.99
C SER A 186 -10.40 -12.73 36.72
N ALA A 187 -11.11 -11.64 36.42
CA ALA A 187 -11.45 -10.50 37.29
C ALA A 187 -12.07 -9.43 36.38
N ASN A 188 -13.40 -9.27 36.40
CA ASN A 188 -14.13 -8.42 35.44
C ASN A 188 -13.64 -6.95 35.48
N PRO A 189 -12.85 -6.47 34.49
CA PRO A 189 -12.45 -5.07 34.45
C PRO A 189 -13.66 -4.18 34.12
N THR A 190 -13.68 -2.95 34.62
CA THR A 190 -14.71 -1.96 34.28
C THR A 190 -14.60 -1.55 32.81
N ASN A 191 -15.69 -1.08 32.20
CA ASN A 191 -15.65 -0.64 30.80
C ASN A 191 -14.63 0.48 30.55
N ALA A 192 -14.41 1.38 31.52
CA ALA A 192 -13.40 2.43 31.42
C ALA A 192 -11.98 1.85 31.34
N GLU A 193 -11.61 0.94 32.25
CA GLU A 193 -10.28 0.31 32.23
C GLU A 193 -10.08 -0.52 30.95
N ARG A 194 -11.14 -1.16 30.42
CA ARG A 194 -11.10 -1.87 29.12
C ARG A 194 -10.81 -0.92 27.96
N ILE A 195 -11.45 0.25 27.93
CA ILE A 195 -11.23 1.27 26.89
C ILE A 195 -9.77 1.74 26.94
N GLU A 196 -9.28 2.11 28.11
CA GLU A 196 -7.90 2.57 28.31
C GLU A 196 -6.88 1.53 27.85
N PHE A 197 -7.08 0.27 28.23
CA PHE A 197 -6.21 -0.83 27.82
C PHE A 197 -6.23 -1.04 26.30
N MET A 198 -7.42 -1.02 25.68
CA MET A 198 -7.56 -1.16 24.22
C MET A 198 -6.89 -0.02 23.46
N VAL A 199 -7.04 1.21 23.93
CA VAL A 199 -6.39 2.38 23.33
C VAL A 199 -4.87 2.21 23.35
N ALA A 200 -4.30 1.78 24.47
CA ALA A 200 -2.85 1.54 24.57
C ALA A 200 -2.37 0.45 23.61
N GLN A 201 -3.08 -0.68 23.53
CA GLN A 201 -2.72 -1.79 22.62
C GLN A 201 -2.83 -1.40 21.15
N PHE A 202 -3.86 -0.63 20.78
CA PHE A 202 -4.02 -0.15 19.40
C PHE A 202 -3.00 0.94 19.04
N GLU A 203 -2.60 1.78 19.99
CA GLU A 203 -1.49 2.72 19.82
C GLU A 203 -0.16 1.99 19.56
N VAL A 204 0.16 0.98 20.37
CA VAL A 204 1.34 0.10 20.15
C VAL A 204 1.25 -0.58 18.78
N SER A 205 0.08 -1.09 18.42
CA SER A 205 -0.13 -1.74 17.12
C SER A 205 0.13 -0.78 15.96
N ALA A 206 -0.43 0.43 15.99
CA ALA A 206 -0.21 1.44 14.95
C ALA A 206 1.28 1.79 14.77
N LEU A 207 2.02 1.92 15.87
CA LEU A 207 3.47 2.18 15.87
C LEU A 207 4.25 0.98 15.31
N TRP A 208 3.90 -0.23 15.72
CA TRP A 208 4.54 -1.47 15.27
C TRP A 208 4.32 -1.72 13.77
N LEU A 209 3.19 -1.29 13.19
CA LEU A 209 2.99 -1.36 11.74
C LEU A 209 3.92 -0.44 10.96
N ASN A 210 4.23 0.76 11.48
CA ASN A 210 5.23 1.65 10.87
C ASN A 210 6.64 1.02 10.88
N TYR A 211 6.98 0.33 11.96
CA TYR A 211 8.23 -0.45 12.02
C TYR A 211 8.24 -1.57 10.98
N ASN A 212 7.15 -2.34 10.84
CA ASN A 212 7.06 -3.44 9.89
C ASN A 212 7.00 -3.02 8.41
N SER A 213 6.71 -1.75 8.13
CA SER A 213 6.79 -1.18 6.78
C SER A 213 8.20 -0.66 6.44
N ASP A 214 9.19 -0.90 7.31
CA ASP A 214 10.53 -0.30 7.27
C ASP A 214 10.50 1.23 7.16
N PHE A 215 9.43 1.88 7.63
CA PHE A 215 9.19 3.32 7.46
C PHE A 215 9.13 3.79 5.98
N LYS A 216 9.09 2.86 5.03
CA LYS A 216 9.03 3.17 3.58
C LYS A 216 7.67 3.71 3.16
N ILE A 217 6.64 3.37 3.92
CA ILE A 217 5.27 3.81 3.70
C ILE A 217 4.96 4.93 4.70
N GLN A 218 4.62 6.11 4.18
CA GLN A 218 4.22 7.25 5.01
C GLN A 218 2.77 7.06 5.48
N ASN A 219 2.61 6.55 6.71
CA ASN A 219 1.30 6.33 7.33
C ASN A 219 0.68 7.64 7.88
N THR A 220 0.42 8.58 6.97
CA THR A 220 -0.19 9.89 7.29
C THR A 220 -1.71 9.86 7.10
N LEU A 221 -2.43 10.88 7.57
CA LEU A 221 -3.89 10.99 7.41
C LEU A 221 -4.34 11.01 5.94
N ASP A 222 -3.53 11.58 5.05
CA ASP A 222 -3.79 11.62 3.61
C ASP A 222 -3.09 10.49 2.85
N GLY A 223 -2.28 9.69 3.56
CA GLY A 223 -1.49 8.59 3.02
C GLY A 223 -2.20 7.24 3.17
N PRO A 224 -1.59 6.15 2.66
CA PRO A 224 -2.13 4.81 2.84
C PRO A 224 -2.19 4.44 4.32
N ALA A 225 -3.31 3.86 4.74
CA ALA A 225 -3.45 3.33 6.09
C ALA A 225 -2.62 2.06 6.21
N LEU A 226 -1.87 1.89 7.29
CA LEU A 226 -1.24 0.59 7.55
C LEU A 226 -2.21 -0.29 8.32
N SER A 227 -2.34 -1.55 7.92
CA SER A 227 -3.27 -2.47 8.58
C SER A 227 -2.62 -3.78 9.03
N PHE A 228 -3.23 -4.41 10.02
CA PHE A 228 -3.05 -5.82 10.28
C PHE A 228 -4.36 -6.57 10.13
N ILE A 229 -4.25 -7.85 9.77
CA ILE A 229 -5.37 -8.78 9.72
C ILE A 229 -5.37 -9.61 10.99
N ASP A 230 -6.51 -9.67 11.68
CA ASP A 230 -6.73 -10.60 12.80
C ASP A 230 -7.82 -11.60 12.45
N PHE A 231 -7.48 -12.88 12.51
CA PHE A 231 -8.45 -13.96 12.33
C PHE A 231 -9.24 -14.20 13.62
N LYS A 232 -10.57 -14.24 13.50
CA LYS A 232 -11.49 -14.42 14.62
C LYS A 232 -11.60 -15.89 15.03
N GLU A 233 -11.17 -16.22 16.24
CA GLU A 233 -11.36 -17.56 16.82
C GLU A 233 -12.86 -17.90 16.92
N SER A 234 -13.22 -19.14 16.58
CA SER A 234 -14.61 -19.65 16.62
C SER A 234 -15.25 -19.58 18.01
N THR A 235 -14.43 -19.61 19.07
CA THR A 235 -14.86 -19.49 20.48
C THR A 235 -14.68 -18.08 21.06
N GLY A 236 -14.13 -17.15 20.27
CA GLY A 236 -13.87 -15.77 20.69
C GLY A 236 -15.14 -14.91 20.72
N ASN A 237 -15.36 -14.20 21.83
CA ASN A 237 -16.55 -13.36 22.02
C ASN A 237 -16.29 -11.90 21.59
N PHE A 238 -16.22 -11.66 20.28
CA PHE A 238 -16.07 -10.31 19.71
C PHE A 238 -17.19 -9.33 20.18
N LYS A 239 -18.36 -9.86 20.58
CA LYS A 239 -19.48 -9.06 21.08
C LYS A 239 -19.18 -8.33 22.40
N LEU A 240 -18.11 -8.69 23.12
CA LEU A 240 -17.65 -7.96 24.31
C LEU A 240 -16.92 -6.65 23.94
N PHE A 241 -16.40 -6.56 22.72
CA PHE A 241 -15.60 -5.43 22.23
C PHE A 241 -16.42 -4.42 21.45
N GLU A 242 -17.38 -4.91 20.67
CA GLU A 242 -18.22 -4.12 19.78
C GLU A 242 -18.89 -2.91 20.45
N PRO A 243 -19.44 -3.00 21.68
CA PRO A 243 -20.07 -1.85 22.35
C PRO A 243 -19.07 -0.77 22.81
N LEU A 244 -17.81 -1.15 23.05
CA LEU A 244 -16.77 -0.24 23.54
C LEU A 244 -16.03 0.46 22.40
N LEU A 245 -16.14 -0.08 21.19
CA LEU A 245 -15.37 0.35 20.03
C LEU A 245 -15.54 1.84 19.68
N PRO A 246 -16.74 2.45 19.74
CA PRO A 246 -16.90 3.88 19.48
C PRO A 246 -16.07 4.74 20.44
N SER A 247 -16.06 4.40 21.74
CA SER A 247 -15.28 5.12 22.74
C SER A 247 -13.77 4.95 22.56
N VAL A 248 -13.32 3.75 22.15
CA VAL A 248 -11.92 3.48 21.81
C VAL A 248 -11.48 4.30 20.60
N ILE A 249 -12.30 4.35 19.55
CA ILE A 249 -12.01 5.12 18.33
C ILE A 249 -11.87 6.61 18.65
N GLU A 250 -12.79 7.18 19.44
CA GLU A 250 -12.69 8.59 19.83
C GLU A 250 -11.46 8.87 20.70
N ALA A 251 -11.11 7.98 21.63
CA ALA A 251 -9.91 8.12 22.46
C ALA A 251 -8.60 8.01 21.63
N LEU A 252 -8.56 7.12 20.64
CA LEU A 252 -7.43 7.04 19.69
C LEU A 252 -7.34 8.29 18.81
N LYS A 253 -8.47 8.81 18.35
CA LYS A 253 -8.54 10.03 17.53
C LYS A 253 -8.01 11.24 18.29
N ALA A 254 -8.30 11.35 19.59
CA ALA A 254 -7.72 12.38 20.45
C ALA A 254 -6.19 12.30 20.55
N LYS A 255 -5.61 11.11 20.37
CA LYS A 255 -4.15 10.87 20.25
C LYS A 255 -3.61 11.04 18.82
N GLY A 256 -4.45 11.45 17.87
CA GLY A 256 -4.07 11.60 16.47
C GLY A 256 -3.95 10.27 15.71
N ILE A 257 -4.59 9.21 16.20
CA ILE A 257 -4.59 7.87 15.59
C ILE A 257 -6.01 7.56 15.10
N TYR A 258 -6.16 7.30 13.81
CA TYR A 258 -7.43 7.04 13.17
C TYR A 258 -7.53 5.56 12.86
N LEU A 259 -8.42 4.87 13.57
CA LEU A 259 -8.68 3.44 13.42
C LEU A 259 -9.92 3.22 12.57
N THR A 260 -9.79 2.41 11.52
CA THR A 260 -10.90 1.86 10.75
C THR A 260 -10.88 0.34 10.85
N ILE A 261 -12.02 -0.27 11.13
CA ILE A 261 -12.15 -1.73 11.20
C ILE A 261 -13.09 -2.21 10.10
N LYS A 262 -12.66 -3.21 9.34
CA LYS A 262 -13.48 -3.84 8.29
C LYS A 262 -13.52 -5.33 8.50
N GLU A 263 -14.72 -5.90 8.44
CA GLU A 263 -14.87 -7.34 8.34
C GLU A 263 -14.50 -7.81 6.93
N ARG A 264 -13.75 -8.91 6.85
CA ARG A 264 -13.29 -9.52 5.60
C ARG A 264 -13.79 -10.96 5.54
N PRO A 265 -14.46 -11.37 4.45
CA PRO A 265 -14.87 -12.76 4.26
C PRO A 265 -13.63 -13.64 4.11
N VAL A 266 -13.64 -14.82 4.74
CA VAL A 266 -12.54 -15.78 4.68
C VAL A 266 -13.08 -17.07 4.09
N ALA A 267 -12.61 -17.43 2.90
CA ALA A 267 -13.00 -18.69 2.26
C ALA A 267 -12.38 -19.90 2.97
N ASP A 268 -11.09 -19.81 3.28
CA ASP A 268 -10.32 -20.76 4.09
C ASP A 268 -9.17 -20.00 4.78
N SER A 269 -9.02 -20.16 6.10
CA SER A 269 -8.11 -19.34 6.91
C SER A 269 -6.63 -19.59 6.58
N VAL A 270 -6.29 -20.81 6.16
CA VAL A 270 -4.95 -21.21 5.74
C VAL A 270 -4.58 -20.55 4.43
N THR A 271 -5.44 -20.70 3.43
CA THR A 271 -5.27 -20.13 2.09
C THR A 271 -5.21 -18.61 2.17
N THR A 272 -6.07 -18.01 2.99
CA THR A 272 -6.09 -16.57 3.21
C THR A 272 -4.81 -16.09 3.88
N TYR A 273 -4.31 -16.79 4.90
CA TYR A 273 -3.05 -16.45 5.56
C TYR A 273 -1.86 -16.51 4.60
N LEU A 274 -1.71 -17.63 3.88
CA LEU A 274 -0.60 -17.84 2.96
C LEU A 274 -0.58 -16.76 1.88
N ALA A 275 -1.75 -16.45 1.32
CA ALA A 275 -1.87 -15.43 0.29
C ALA A 275 -1.66 -14.01 0.83
N VAL A 276 -2.02 -13.70 2.09
CA VAL A 276 -1.60 -12.43 2.72
C VAL A 276 -0.09 -12.39 2.92
N GLN A 277 0.53 -13.44 3.46
CA GLN A 277 1.98 -13.47 3.70
C GLN A 277 2.78 -13.32 2.40
N GLU A 278 2.32 -13.99 1.34
CA GLU A 278 2.85 -13.82 -0.02
C GLU A 278 2.68 -12.38 -0.51
N ALA A 279 1.51 -11.77 -0.31
CA ALA A 279 1.26 -10.37 -0.64
C ALA A 279 2.19 -9.40 0.11
N LEU A 280 2.59 -9.74 1.34
CA LEU A 280 3.55 -9.00 2.14
C LEU A 280 5.02 -9.24 1.73
N GLY A 281 5.28 -10.12 0.76
CA GLY A 281 6.63 -10.51 0.36
C GLY A 281 7.39 -11.27 1.46
N ARG A 282 6.67 -11.88 2.40
CA ARG A 282 7.24 -12.66 3.51
C ARG A 282 7.07 -14.15 3.17
N PRO A 283 8.12 -14.84 2.69
CA PRO A 283 8.02 -16.27 2.38
C PRO A 283 7.62 -17.05 3.64
N GLU A 284 6.82 -18.11 3.45
CA GLU A 284 6.24 -18.96 4.49
C GLU A 284 7.04 -18.98 5.79
N ASN A 285 6.43 -18.48 6.86
CA ASN A 285 6.98 -18.67 8.18
C ASN A 285 6.85 -20.16 8.53
N ARG A 286 7.91 -20.95 8.29
CA ARG A 286 7.98 -22.41 8.49
C ARG A 286 7.64 -22.87 9.92
N TYR A 287 7.43 -21.95 10.85
CA TYR A 287 7.07 -22.21 12.24
C TYR A 287 5.56 -22.21 12.51
N MET A 288 4.72 -21.83 11.54
CA MET A 288 3.27 -21.97 11.67
C MET A 288 2.76 -23.06 10.74
N ASN A 289 2.18 -24.11 11.32
CA ASN A 289 1.44 -25.12 10.57
C ASN A 289 -0.02 -24.65 10.45
N PRO A 290 -0.45 -24.14 9.28
CA PRO A 290 -1.77 -23.54 9.12
C PRO A 290 -2.90 -24.58 9.32
N SER A 291 -2.59 -25.85 9.13
CA SER A 291 -3.52 -26.99 9.25
C SER A 291 -4.18 -27.11 10.63
N TYR A 292 -3.55 -26.58 11.70
CA TYR A 292 -4.15 -26.56 13.04
C TYR A 292 -5.34 -25.61 13.18
N TYR A 293 -5.54 -24.72 12.21
CA TYR A 293 -6.36 -23.52 12.35
C TYR A 293 -7.45 -23.38 11.27
N SER A 294 -7.50 -24.28 10.27
CA SER A 294 -8.48 -24.25 9.17
C SER A 294 -9.93 -24.36 9.64
N SER A 295 -10.20 -25.10 10.72
CA SER A 295 -11.55 -25.27 11.29
C SER A 295 -11.93 -24.23 12.35
N TYR A 296 -11.00 -23.36 12.76
CA TYR A 296 -11.17 -22.47 13.91
C TYR A 296 -11.49 -21.02 13.55
N TYR A 297 -11.31 -20.60 12.29
CA TYR A 297 -11.43 -19.20 11.89
C TYR A 297 -12.44 -19.06 10.75
N SER A 298 -13.57 -18.39 11.03
CA SER A 298 -14.65 -18.19 10.05
C SER A 298 -14.75 -16.75 9.51
N GLN A 299 -14.05 -15.81 10.15
CA GLN A 299 -14.08 -14.38 9.83
C GLN A 299 -12.70 -13.78 10.09
N ALA A 300 -12.35 -12.73 9.34
CA ALA A 300 -11.17 -11.91 9.60
C ALA A 300 -11.57 -10.45 9.75
N PHE A 301 -10.86 -9.73 10.62
CA PHE A 301 -11.00 -8.29 10.75
C PHE A 301 -9.71 -7.61 10.29
N GLU A 302 -9.87 -6.59 9.47
CA GLU A 302 -8.79 -5.68 9.13
C GLU A 302 -8.85 -4.47 10.07
N PHE A 303 -7.78 -4.25 10.82
CA PHE A 303 -7.57 -3.06 11.63
C PHE A 303 -6.62 -2.13 10.89
N SER A 304 -7.15 -1.04 10.33
CA SER A 304 -6.40 -0.04 9.56
C SER A 304 -6.14 1.20 10.39
N PHE A 305 -4.90 1.69 10.38
CA PHE A 305 -4.47 2.84 11.18
C PHE A 305 -3.89 3.91 10.27
N GLN A 306 -4.33 5.15 10.45
CA GLN A 306 -3.67 6.36 9.95
C GLN A 306 -3.23 7.23 11.11
N MET A 307 -2.08 7.88 10.98
CA MET A 307 -1.53 8.71 12.06
C MET A 307 -1.34 10.16 11.60
N ALA A 308 -1.72 11.09 12.46
CA ALA A 308 -1.36 12.50 12.29
C ALA A 308 0.16 12.69 12.33
N GLN A 309 0.84 11.90 13.16
CA GLN A 309 2.29 11.90 13.31
C GLN A 309 2.81 10.46 13.32
N PRO A 310 3.11 9.89 12.14
CA PRO A 310 3.72 8.56 12.06
C PRO A 310 5.15 8.59 12.61
N ALA A 311 5.55 7.49 13.23
CA ALA A 311 6.90 7.35 13.75
C ALA A 311 7.91 7.27 12.59
N LYS A 312 9.02 7.99 12.71
CA LYS A 312 10.00 8.16 11.62
C LYS A 312 11.15 7.16 11.66
N ASN A 313 11.38 6.55 12.81
CA ASN A 313 12.50 5.64 13.05
C ASN A 313 12.22 4.73 14.24
N ILE A 314 13.11 3.74 14.43
CA ILE A 314 13.01 2.73 15.49
C ILE A 314 13.05 3.35 16.89
N ALA A 315 13.94 4.32 17.13
CA ALA A 315 14.06 4.96 18.45
C ALA A 315 12.78 5.71 18.85
N GLU A 316 12.10 6.34 17.88
CA GLU A 316 10.81 7.00 18.11
C GLU A 316 9.69 5.98 18.40
N VAL A 317 9.68 4.85 17.69
CA VAL A 317 8.76 3.74 17.97
C VAL A 317 8.98 3.23 19.38
N GLU A 318 10.22 2.94 19.77
CA GLU A 318 10.57 2.43 21.10
C GLU A 318 10.18 3.41 22.21
N ALA A 319 10.48 4.71 22.06
CA ALA A 319 10.13 5.74 23.04
C ALA A 319 8.62 5.86 23.23
N ARG A 320 7.85 5.87 22.13
CA ARG A 320 6.38 5.99 22.17
C ARG A 320 5.72 4.70 22.68
N THR A 321 6.26 3.55 22.29
CA THR A 321 5.79 2.23 22.72
C THR A 321 6.04 2.01 24.21
N ALA A 322 7.20 2.41 24.74
CA ALA A 322 7.51 2.29 26.16
C ALA A 322 6.48 3.01 27.05
N SER A 323 5.98 4.17 26.61
CA SER A 323 4.94 4.92 27.35
C SER A 323 3.59 4.18 27.38
N ALA A 324 3.20 3.56 26.27
CA ALA A 324 1.95 2.81 26.15
C ALA A 324 2.03 1.43 26.83
N GLU A 325 3.18 0.77 26.75
CA GLU A 325 3.44 -0.52 27.41
C GLU A 325 3.53 -0.38 28.92
N GLN A 326 4.20 0.65 29.45
CA GLN A 326 4.22 0.93 30.90
C GLN A 326 2.80 1.11 31.45
N PHE A 327 1.95 1.83 30.72
CA PHE A 327 0.55 2.04 31.10
C PHE A 327 -0.27 0.74 31.04
N SER A 328 -0.13 -0.04 29.96
CA SER A 328 -0.75 -1.37 29.83
C SER A 328 -0.32 -2.31 30.97
N ASN A 329 0.96 -2.31 31.33
CA ASN A 329 1.50 -3.12 32.42
C ASN A 329 1.02 -2.68 33.81
N GLN A 330 0.80 -1.37 34.03
CA GLN A 330 0.18 -0.87 35.26
C GLN A 330 -1.28 -1.28 35.40
N ILE A 331 -2.01 -1.32 34.30
CA ILE A 331 -3.40 -1.80 34.28
C ILE A 331 -3.42 -3.32 34.57
N LEU A 332 -2.56 -4.10 33.90
CA LEU A 332 -2.42 -5.53 34.14
C LEU A 332 -2.01 -5.85 35.58
N SER A 333 -1.05 -5.12 36.16
CA SER A 333 -0.61 -5.34 37.54
C SER A 333 -1.73 -5.05 38.56
N LYS A 334 -2.54 -4.02 38.34
CA LYS A 334 -3.77 -3.77 39.12
C LYS A 334 -4.75 -4.93 39.00
N TYR A 335 -4.90 -5.55 37.82
CA TYR A 335 -5.76 -6.73 37.65
C TYR A 335 -5.24 -7.96 38.39
N TYR A 336 -3.94 -8.27 38.28
CA TYR A 336 -3.34 -9.39 39.01
C TYR A 336 -3.39 -9.20 40.52
N SER A 337 -3.31 -7.96 41.02
CA SER A 337 -3.51 -7.67 42.45
C SER A 337 -4.97 -7.84 42.91
N LYS A 338 -5.96 -7.61 42.03
CA LYS A 338 -7.39 -7.74 42.32
C LYS A 338 -7.90 -9.18 42.18
N SER A 339 -7.24 -10.02 41.39
CA SER A 339 -7.69 -11.40 41.09
C SER A 339 -7.32 -12.44 42.15
N GLY A 340 -6.54 -12.07 43.19
CA GLY A 340 -6.45 -12.82 44.45
C GLY A 340 -6.27 -14.34 44.32
N LYS A 341 -5.39 -14.79 43.41
CA LYS A 341 -4.80 -16.12 43.41
C LYS A 341 -3.30 -16.02 43.18
#